data_AF-A0A950E656-F1
#
_entry.id   AF-A0A950E656-F1
#
_cell.length_a   1.000
_cell.length_b   1.000
_cell.length_c   1.000
_cell.angle_alpha   90.00
_cell.angle_beta   90.00
_cell.angle_gamma   90.00
#
_symmetry.space_group_name_H-M   'P 1'
#
loop_
_entity.id
_entity.type
_entity.pdbx_description
1 polymer ?
#
loop_
_entity_poly.entity_id
_entity_poly.type
_entity_poly.pdbx_seq_one_letter_code
_entity_poly.pdbx_strand_id
1 'polypeptide(L)' 'MATLAQKIEAEKQMRDLLEENGLPQPDHVEYAFTCIRLFFYETKHVIVVDIDEPPDTESPLDVDAA' A
#
# COMPACT_ATOMS: atom_id res chain seq x y z
N MET A 1 7.87 -9.63 3.50
CA MET A 1 6.79 -9.74 4.50
C MET A 1 6.83 -8.51 5.39
N ALA A 2 5.83 -7.64 5.24
CA ALA A 2 5.69 -6.43 6.04
C ALA A 2 5.36 -6.73 7.51
N THR A 3 6.13 -6.15 8.41
CA THR A 3 5.89 -6.21 9.85
C THR A 3 4.63 -5.43 10.24
N LEU A 4 4.05 -5.74 11.41
CA LEU A 4 2.91 -4.99 11.94
C LEU A 4 3.24 -3.51 12.16
N ALA A 5 4.46 -3.21 12.63
CA ALA A 5 4.91 -1.84 12.85
C ALA A 5 4.93 -1.02 11.54
N GLN A 6 5.41 -1.62 10.44
CA GLN A 6 5.40 -0.98 9.12
C GLN A 6 3.98 -0.71 8.62
N LYS A 7 3.03 -1.62 8.89
CA LYS A 7 1.61 -1.44 8.54
C LYS A 7 0.96 -0.29 9.32
N ILE A 8 1.24 -0.19 10.61
CA ILE A 8 0.74 0.91 11.45
C ILE A 8 1.29 2.26 10.98
N GLU A 9 2.59 2.31 10.67
CA GLU A 9 3.21 3.52 10.16
C GLU A 9 2.64 3.92 8.79
N ALA A 10 2.43 2.97 7.88
CA ALA A 10 1.80 3.21 6.58
C ALA A 10 0.36 3.74 6.73
N GLU A 11 -0.42 3.19 7.66
CA GLU A 11 -1.77 3.71 7.96
C GLU A 11 -1.69 5.16 8.44
N LYS A 12 -0.81 5.44 9.41
CA LYS A 12 -0.65 6.78 9.97
C LYS A 12 -0.30 7.80 8.89
N GLN A 13 0.71 7.51 8.07
CA GLN A 13 1.12 8.39 6.97
C GLN A 13 0.00 8.64 5.96
N MET A 14 -0.80 7.61 5.65
CA MET A 14 -1.97 7.77 4.77
C MET A 14 -3.05 8.65 5.40
N ARG A 15 -3.32 8.50 6.71
CA ARG A 15 -4.29 9.34 7.42
C ARG A 15 -3.88 10.80 7.47
N ASP A 16 -2.60 11.05 7.78
CA ASP A 16 -2.02 12.39 7.79
C ASP A 16 -2.13 13.03 6.40
N LEU A 17 -1.78 12.29 5.33
CA LEU A 17 -1.92 12.76 3.95
C LEU A 17 -3.37 13.13 3.59
N LEU A 18 -4.35 12.31 3.99
CA LEU A 18 -5.75 12.60 3.74
C LEU A 18 -6.22 13.85 4.50
N GLU A 19 -5.81 13.99 5.76
CA GLU A 19 -6.14 15.15 6.60
C GLU A 19 -5.54 16.44 6.05
N GLU A 20 -4.27 16.44 5.67
CA GLU A 20 -3.57 17.59 5.08
C GLU A 20 -4.24 18.10 3.79
N ASN A 21 -4.88 17.20 3.04
CA ASN A 21 -5.56 17.52 1.79
C ASN A 21 -7.08 17.70 1.94
N GLY A 22 -7.61 17.68 3.17
CA GLY A 22 -9.05 17.83 3.44
C GLY A 22 -9.91 16.70 2.86
N LEU A 23 -9.34 15.52 2.69
CA LEU A 23 -10.02 14.33 2.19
C LEU A 23 -10.67 13.54 3.34
N PRO A 24 -11.73 12.76 3.06
CA PRO A 24 -12.34 11.90 4.08
C PRO A 24 -11.33 10.87 4.60
N GLN A 25 -11.55 10.43 5.84
CA GLN A 25 -10.82 9.32 6.45
C GLN A 25 -11.46 7.98 6.03
N PRO A 26 -10.70 6.88 6.02
CA PRO A 26 -11.25 5.56 5.69
C PRO A 26 -12.20 5.06 6.79
N ASP A 27 -13.27 4.41 6.37
CA ASP A 27 -14.28 3.78 7.25
C ASP A 27 -13.73 2.53 7.94
N HIS A 28 -12.86 1.81 7.24
CA HIS A 28 -12.27 0.55 7.70
C HIS A 28 -10.85 0.41 7.17
N VAL A 29 -9.96 -0.14 8.00
CA VAL A 29 -8.59 -0.49 7.61
C VAL A 29 -8.36 -1.96 7.89
N GLU A 30 -7.93 -2.69 6.88
CA GLU A 30 -7.56 -4.09 6.97
C GLU A 30 -6.04 -4.26 6.87
N TYR A 31 -5.48 -5.06 7.79
CA TYR A 31 -4.07 -5.40 7.86
C TYR A 31 -3.84 -6.77 7.21
N ALA A 32 -3.53 -6.79 5.92
CA ALA A 32 -3.27 -8.01 5.18
C ALA A 32 -1.81 -8.48 5.35
N PHE A 33 -1.40 -9.51 4.63
CA PHE A 33 -0.08 -10.14 4.80
C PHE A 33 1.08 -9.20 4.41
N THR A 34 0.98 -8.54 3.24
CA THR A 34 2.03 -7.68 2.66
C THR A 34 1.60 -6.22 2.55
N CYS A 35 0.35 -5.90 2.86
CA CYS A 35 -0.25 -4.59 2.58
C CYS A 35 -1.26 -4.17 3.64
N ILE A 36 -1.69 -2.91 3.57
CA ILE A 36 -2.92 -2.41 4.22
C ILE A 36 -3.95 -2.02 3.17
N ARG A 37 -5.23 -2.10 3.53
CA ARG A 37 -6.35 -1.71 2.67
C ARG A 37 -7.24 -0.73 3.42
N LEU A 38 -7.42 0.46 2.85
CA LEU A 38 -8.22 1.52 3.43
C LEU A 38 -9.50 1.67 2.60
N PHE A 39 -10.64 1.41 3.22
CA PHE A 39 -11.95 1.36 2.56
C PHE A 39 -12.73 2.65 2.75
N PHE A 40 -13.35 3.12 1.67
CA PHE A 40 -14.25 4.27 1.62
C PHE A 40 -15.57 3.81 1.02
N TYR A 41 -16.56 3.48 1.85
CA TYR A 41 -17.75 2.77 1.43
C TYR A 41 -18.70 3.63 0.61
N GLU A 42 -18.86 4.91 0.98
CA GLU A 42 -19.75 5.83 0.26
C GLU A 42 -19.34 5.97 -1.21
N THR A 43 -18.05 6.22 -1.45
CA THR A 43 -17.49 6.36 -2.79
C THR A 43 -17.16 5.02 -3.45
N LYS A 44 -17.24 3.90 -2.70
CA LYS A 44 -16.83 2.55 -3.11
C LYS A 44 -15.36 2.46 -3.53
N HIS A 45 -14.51 3.29 -2.95
CA HIS A 45 -13.08 3.28 -3.21
C HIS A 45 -12.33 2.45 -2.17
N VAL A 46 -11.22 1.85 -2.60
CA VAL A 46 -10.26 1.18 -1.72
C VAL A 46 -8.86 1.62 -2.13
N ILE A 47 -8.09 2.11 -1.16
CA ILE A 47 -6.66 2.36 -1.32
C ILE A 47 -5.93 1.13 -0.80
N VAL A 48 -5.06 0.55 -1.62
CA VAL A 48 -4.17 -0.53 -1.21
C VAL A 48 -2.75 0.01 -1.16
N VAL A 49 -2.14 -0.02 0.01
CA VAL A 49 -0.73 0.33 0.18
C VAL A 49 0.04 -0.98 0.30
N ASP A 50 0.74 -1.35 -0.78
CA ASP A 50 1.68 -2.45 -0.75
C ASP A 50 2.95 -2.02 0.00
N ILE A 51 3.39 -2.86 0.94
CA ILE A 51 4.49 -2.55 1.87
C ILE A 51 5.65 -3.54 1.62
N ASP A 52 5.41 -4.63 0.89
CA ASP A 52 6.49 -5.46 0.39
C ASP A 52 7.05 -4.86 -0.90
N GLU A 53 8.37 -4.75 -0.97
CA GLU A 53 9.08 -4.43 -2.18
C GLU A 53 9.01 -5.66 -3.11
N PRO A 54 8.65 -5.51 -4.40
CA PRO A 54 8.82 -6.62 -5.33
C PRO A 54 10.29 -7.04 -5.29
N PRO A 55 10.62 -8.35 -5.19
CA PRO A 55 12.01 -8.76 -5.31
C PRO A 55 12.54 -8.21 -6.63
N ASP A 56 13.70 -7.53 -6.59
CA ASP A 56 14.40 -7.03 -7.77
C ASP A 56 14.53 -8.18 -8.76
N THR A 57 13.61 -8.23 -9.72
CA THR A 57 13.71 -9.17 -10.81
C THR A 57 14.61 -8.49 -11.82
N GLU A 58 15.91 -8.47 -11.53
CA GLU A 58 16.90 -8.52 -12.60
C GLU A 58 16.68 -9.86 -13.29
N SER A 59 15.71 -9.92 -14.20
CA SER A 59 15.65 -10.99 -15.20
C SER A 59 16.74 -10.64 -16.20
N PRO A 60 17.87 -11.36 -16.27
CA PRO A 60 18.73 -11.25 -17.42
C PRO A 60 17.95 -11.90 -18.57
N LEU A 61 17.23 -11.08 -19.33
CA LEU A 61 16.95 -11.46 -20.71
C LEU A 61 18.30 -11.36 -21.41
N ASP A 62 19.07 -12.45 -21.34
CA ASP A 62 20.22 -12.69 -22.20
C ASP A 62 19.70 -12.74 -23.64
N VAL A 63 19.59 -11.55 -24.24
CA VAL A 63 19.38 -11.35 -25.68
C VAL A 63 20.71 -11.56 -26.40
N ASP A 64 21.28 -12.75 -26.29
CA ASP A 64 22.33 -13.18 -27.20
C ASP A 64 21.68 -13.71 -28.49
N ALA A 65 21.36 -12.76 -29.36
CA ALA A 65 21.15 -12.99 -30.77
C ALA A 65 21.79 -11.83 -31.55
N ALA A 66 23.10 -11.92 -31.80
CA ALA A 66 23.80 -11.16 -32.82
C ALA A 66 24.90 -12.03 -33.46
#